data_AF-A0A1V3IKY7-F1
#
_entry.id   AF-A0A1V3IKY7-F1
#
_cell.length_a   1.000
_cell.length_b   1.000
_cell.length_c   1.000
_cell.angle_alpha   90.00
_cell.angle_beta   90.00
_cell.angle_gamma   90.00
#
_symmetry.space_group_name_H-M   'P 1'
#
loop_
_entity.id
_entity.type
_entity.pdbx_description
1 polymer ?
#
loop_
_entity_poly.entity_id
_entity_poly.type
_entity_poly.pdbx_seq_one_letter_code
_entity_poly.pdbx_strand_id
1 'polypeptide(L)'
;MIKTILKVVFLSAFLQSCCLGSGDQCFIYKAWDGAYSRERIHTKYEKERKKLYENESEEKKALRKKNELFCNNFATKQFYKIKINYPDRRVNMNDLYINCMRDKGTPEYF
;
A
#
# COMPACT_ATOMS: atom_id res chain seq x y z
N MET A 1 -42.91 7.71 -8.34
CA MET A 1 -42.39 8.79 -7.46
C MET A 1 -42.41 8.39 -5.98
N ILE A 2 -43.57 8.10 -5.39
CA ILE A 2 -43.69 7.75 -3.95
C ILE A 2 -42.86 6.53 -3.54
N LYS A 3 -42.84 5.45 -4.34
CA LYS A 3 -42.01 4.25 -4.08
C LYS A 3 -40.51 4.53 -4.08
N THR A 4 -40.04 5.50 -4.86
CA THR A 4 -38.62 5.89 -4.92
C THR A 4 -38.24 6.70 -3.69
N ILE A 5 -39.11 7.63 -3.29
CA ILE A 5 -38.94 8.43 -2.07
C ILE A 5 -38.93 7.51 -0.83
N LEU A 6 -39.83 6.53 -0.76
CA LEU A 6 -39.88 5.58 0.35
C LEU A 6 -38.59 4.75 0.48
N LYS A 7 -38.01 4.32 -0.65
CA LYS A 7 -36.74 3.59 -0.67
C LYS A 7 -35.58 4.45 -0.19
N VAL A 8 -35.53 5.72 -0.59
CA VAL A 8 -34.49 6.67 -0.16
C VAL A 8 -34.60 6.96 1.34
N VAL A 9 -35.82 7.14 1.87
CA VAL A 9 -36.07 7.35 3.30
C VAL A 9 -35.68 6.12 4.13
N PHE A 10 -36.00 4.90 3.66
CA PHE A 10 -35.57 3.68 4.34
C PHE A 10 -34.04 3.52 4.33
N LEU A 11 -33.38 3.85 3.22
CA LEU A 11 -31.93 3.77 3.12
C LEU A 11 -31.24 4.78 4.04
N SER A 12 -31.77 6.02 4.12
CA SER A 12 -31.23 7.05 5.00
C SER A 12 -31.44 6.74 6.48
N ALA A 13 -32.61 6.18 6.85
CA ALA A 13 -32.89 5.76 8.22
C ALA A 13 -32.00 4.59 8.67
N PHE A 14 -31.70 3.65 7.76
CA PHE A 14 -30.81 2.52 8.03
C PHE A 14 -29.35 2.95 8.19
N LEU A 15 -28.90 3.97 7.46
CA LEU A 15 -27.56 4.54 7.62
C LEU A 15 -27.42 5.35 8.91
N GLN A 16 -28.48 6.00 9.37
CA GLN A 16 -28.49 6.79 10.61
C GLN A 16 -28.61 5.93 11.89
N SER A 17 -29.23 4.75 11.83
CA SER A 17 -29.39 3.88 13.02
C SER A 17 -28.06 3.32 13.55
N CYS A 18 -27.03 3.26 12.72
CA CYS A 18 -25.69 2.83 13.11
C CYS A 18 -24.85 3.93 13.80
N CYS A 19 -25.40 5.13 14.01
CA CYS A 19 -24.71 6.29 14.57
C CYS A 19 -25.51 6.99 15.69
N LEU A 20 -26.16 6.20 16.55
CA LEU A 20 -26.96 6.66 17.70
C LEU A 20 -26.12 7.06 18.94
N GLY A 21 -24.79 6.92 18.90
CA GLY A 21 -23.85 7.34 19.96
C GLY A 21 -22.98 8.51 19.50
N SER A 22 -22.54 9.33 20.47
CA SER A 22 -21.65 10.50 20.30
C SER A 22 -20.61 10.29 19.19
N GLY A 23 -20.40 11.33 18.37
CA GLY A 23 -19.72 11.31 17.05
C GLY A 23 -18.51 10.37 16.92
N ASP A 24 -17.69 10.26 17.95
CA ASP A 24 -16.44 9.47 17.94
C ASP A 24 -16.65 7.93 17.94
N GLN A 25 -17.86 7.45 18.26
CA GLN A 25 -18.15 6.01 18.32
C GLN A 25 -18.85 5.45 17.07
N CYS A 26 -19.39 6.31 16.22
CA CYS A 26 -20.07 5.92 14.99
C CYS A 26 -19.08 5.31 14.00
N PHE A 27 -19.45 4.17 13.41
CA PHE A 27 -18.57 3.37 12.55
C PHE A 27 -18.05 4.16 11.34
N ILE A 28 -18.85 5.11 10.84
CA ILE A 28 -18.47 6.00 9.73
C ILE A 28 -17.30 6.89 10.14
N TYR A 29 -17.36 7.51 11.33
CA TYR A 29 -16.27 8.35 11.84
C TYR A 29 -15.01 7.53 12.10
N LYS A 30 -15.12 6.33 12.70
CA LYS A 30 -13.95 5.44 12.88
C LYS A 30 -13.33 5.00 11.54
N ALA A 31 -14.15 4.72 10.54
CA ALA A 31 -13.68 4.37 9.21
C ALA A 31 -12.99 5.57 8.54
N TRP A 32 -13.56 6.77 8.69
CA TRP A 32 -13.00 8.02 8.21
C TRP A 32 -11.68 8.33 8.91
N ASP A 33 -11.64 8.38 10.24
CA ASP A 33 -10.42 8.58 11.04
C ASP A 33 -9.36 7.53 10.73
N GLY A 34 -9.76 6.27 10.53
CA GLY A 34 -8.88 5.21 10.05
C GLY A 34 -8.28 5.51 8.69
N ALA A 35 -9.08 6.02 7.74
CA ALA A 35 -8.60 6.45 6.42
C ALA A 35 -7.63 7.64 6.53
N TYR A 36 -7.96 8.69 7.29
CA TYR A 36 -7.07 9.84 7.49
C TYR A 36 -5.80 9.49 8.25
N SER A 37 -5.88 8.59 9.23
CA SER A 37 -4.71 8.08 9.96
C SER A 37 -3.76 7.35 9.01
N ARG A 38 -4.27 6.44 8.18
CA ARG A 38 -3.47 5.75 7.15
C ARG A 38 -2.85 6.73 6.17
N GLU A 39 -3.60 7.71 5.68
CA GLU A 39 -3.11 8.70 4.73
C GLU A 39 -2.00 9.57 5.32
N ARG A 40 -2.15 10.03 6.57
CA ARG A 40 -1.12 10.80 7.28
C ARG A 40 0.16 9.99 7.47
N ILE A 41 0.04 8.73 7.86
CA ILE A 41 1.17 7.82 8.04
C ILE A 41 1.86 7.58 6.69
N HIS A 42 1.09 7.25 5.64
CA HIS A 42 1.61 7.06 4.29
C HIS A 42 2.37 8.30 3.79
N THR A 43 1.77 9.49 3.94
CA THR A 43 2.40 10.76 3.57
C THR A 43 3.70 11.01 4.35
N LYS A 44 3.74 10.66 5.63
CA LYS A 44 4.95 10.80 6.45
C LYS A 44 6.06 9.87 5.96
N TYR A 45 5.76 8.60 5.72
CA TYR A 45 6.73 7.64 5.20
C TYR A 45 7.25 8.04 3.81
N GLU A 46 6.36 8.49 2.91
CA GLU A 46 6.77 9.00 1.60
C GLU A 46 7.74 10.18 1.70
N LYS A 47 7.49 11.12 2.62
CA LYS A 47 8.39 12.25 2.86
C LYS A 47 9.75 11.80 3.40
N GLU A 48 9.78 10.89 4.37
CA GLU A 48 11.02 10.37 4.95
C GLU A 48 11.83 9.59 3.93
N ARG A 49 11.18 8.72 3.16
CA ARG A 49 11.79 7.95 2.07
C ARG A 49 12.36 8.86 0.99
N LYS A 50 11.59 9.88 0.57
CA LYS A 50 12.05 10.88 -0.40
C LYS A 50 13.30 11.60 0.11
N LYS A 51 13.29 12.08 1.37
CA LYS A 51 14.44 12.75 1.98
C LYS A 51 15.67 11.84 2.04
N LEU A 52 15.50 10.56 2.35
CA LEU A 52 16.58 9.58 2.38
C LEU A 52 17.23 9.43 0.99
N TYR A 53 16.43 9.21 -0.05
CA TYR A 53 16.93 8.97 -1.40
C TYR A 53 17.42 10.24 -2.11
N GLU A 54 16.86 11.41 -1.80
CA GLU A 54 17.36 12.69 -2.30
C GLU A 54 18.77 13.00 -1.78
N ASN A 55 19.06 12.59 -0.55
CA ASN A 55 20.37 12.75 0.10
C ASN A 55 21.41 11.68 -0.31
N GLU A 56 21.06 10.69 -1.15
CA GLU A 56 22.04 9.75 -1.69
C GLU A 56 23.01 10.46 -2.65
N SER A 57 24.25 9.95 -2.75
CA SER A 57 25.20 10.44 -3.75
C SER A 57 24.68 10.19 -5.17
N GLU A 58 25.10 11.01 -6.14
CA GLU A 58 24.68 10.84 -7.53
C GLU A 58 25.07 9.47 -8.12
N GLU A 59 26.24 8.94 -7.71
CA GLU A 59 26.66 7.58 -8.06
C GLU A 59 25.69 6.53 -7.51
N LYS A 60 25.26 6.67 -6.24
CA LYS A 60 24.32 5.74 -5.61
C LYS A 60 22.92 5.83 -6.22
N LYS A 61 22.46 7.03 -6.60
CA LYS A 61 21.20 7.22 -7.34
C LYS A 61 21.25 6.54 -8.72
N ALA A 62 22.36 6.68 -9.44
CA ALA A 62 22.55 6.02 -10.72
C ALA A 62 22.60 4.49 -10.58
N LEU A 63 23.28 3.98 -9.54
CA LEU A 63 23.32 2.56 -9.19
C LEU A 63 21.91 2.04 -8.87
N ARG A 64 21.14 2.78 -8.05
CA ARG A 64 19.77 2.43 -7.67
C ARG A 64 18.88 2.26 -8.90
N LYS A 65 18.88 3.21 -9.84
CA LYS A 65 18.10 3.10 -11.10
C LYS A 65 18.46 1.85 -11.91
N LYS A 66 19.75 1.50 -11.99
CA LYS A 66 20.20 0.27 -12.66
C LYS A 66 19.71 -0.99 -11.93
N ASN A 67 19.82 -0.97 -10.60
CA ASN A 67 19.39 -2.07 -9.75
C ASN A 67 17.87 -2.25 -9.77
N GLU A 68 17.07 -1.19 -9.76
CA GLU A 68 15.60 -1.24 -9.86
C GLU A 68 15.17 -2.00 -11.13
N LEU A 69 15.73 -1.65 -12.28
CA LEU A 69 15.44 -2.33 -13.55
C LEU A 69 15.85 -3.81 -13.50
N PHE A 70 17.06 -4.10 -13.02
CA PHE A 70 17.57 -5.45 -12.92
C PHE A 70 16.76 -6.32 -11.95
N CYS A 71 16.53 -5.82 -10.73
CA CYS A 71 15.85 -6.52 -9.66
C CYS A 71 14.38 -6.73 -9.97
N ASN A 72 13.72 -5.80 -10.67
CA ASN A 72 12.34 -6.00 -11.12
C ASN A 72 12.24 -7.16 -12.13
N ASN A 73 13.13 -7.19 -13.12
CA ASN A 73 13.20 -8.29 -14.09
C ASN A 73 13.54 -9.62 -13.42
N PHE A 74 14.53 -9.61 -12.52
CA PHE A 74 14.92 -10.78 -11.74
C PHE A 74 13.76 -11.31 -10.90
N ALA A 75 13.12 -10.47 -10.09
CA ALA A 75 12.01 -10.85 -9.22
C ALA A 75 10.85 -11.43 -10.02
N THR A 76 10.48 -10.81 -11.15
CA THR A 76 9.44 -11.30 -12.05
C THR A 76 9.77 -12.70 -12.57
N LYS A 77 10.97 -12.89 -13.14
CA LYS A 77 11.41 -14.19 -13.68
C LYS A 77 11.45 -15.27 -12.61
N GLN A 78 12.01 -14.96 -11.43
CA GLN A 78 12.09 -15.93 -10.34
C GLN A 78 10.72 -16.28 -9.78
N PHE A 79 9.83 -15.29 -9.62
CA PHE A 79 8.48 -15.52 -9.15
C PHE A 79 7.74 -16.54 -10.03
N TYR A 80 7.72 -16.32 -11.35
CA TYR A 80 7.06 -17.24 -12.27
C TYR A 80 7.77 -18.60 -12.35
N LYS A 81 9.10 -18.62 -12.35
CA LYS A 81 9.87 -19.87 -12.32
C LYS A 81 9.52 -20.70 -11.08
N ILE A 82 9.38 -20.07 -9.91
CA ILE A 82 9.01 -20.76 -8.67
C ILE A 82 7.55 -21.23 -8.75
N LYS A 83 6.63 -20.39 -9.23
CA LYS A 83 5.21 -20.77 -9.34
C LYS A 83 4.96 -21.93 -10.30
N ILE A 84 5.72 -22.02 -11.40
CA ILE A 84 5.62 -23.13 -12.36
C ILE A 84 6.19 -24.42 -11.75
N ASN A 85 7.38 -24.36 -11.15
CA ASN A 85 8.07 -25.57 -10.66
C ASN A 85 7.57 -26.03 -9.27
N TYR A 86 7.02 -25.12 -8.47
CA TYR A 86 6.61 -25.33 -7.09
C TYR A 86 5.30 -24.57 -6.80
N PRO A 87 4.16 -25.00 -7.35
CA PRO A 87 2.90 -24.26 -7.27
C PRO A 87 2.43 -24.00 -5.83
N ASP A 88 2.68 -24.95 -4.92
CA ASP A 88 2.29 -24.86 -3.51
C ASP A 88 3.19 -23.92 -2.68
N ARG A 89 4.35 -23.51 -3.23
CA ARG A 89 5.26 -22.62 -2.51
C ARG A 89 4.65 -21.21 -2.42
N ARG A 90 4.56 -20.70 -1.20
CA ARG A 90 4.29 -19.28 -0.93
C ARG A 90 5.55 -18.49 -1.29
N VAL A 91 5.45 -17.69 -2.35
CA VAL A 91 6.49 -16.77 -2.79
C VAL A 91 5.82 -15.43 -3.05
N ASN A 92 6.48 -14.35 -2.62
CA ASN A 92 6.06 -12.98 -2.87
C ASN A 92 7.09 -12.32 -3.79
N MET A 93 6.61 -11.70 -4.86
CA MET A 93 7.47 -11.01 -5.81
C MET A 93 8.20 -9.82 -5.17
N ASN A 94 7.54 -9.13 -4.23
CA ASN A 94 8.13 -7.98 -3.54
C ASN A 94 9.32 -8.40 -2.68
N ASP A 95 9.25 -9.54 -1.99
CA ASP A 95 10.36 -10.03 -1.16
C ASP A 95 11.60 -10.36 -2.02
N LEU A 96 11.38 -10.94 -3.21
CA LEU A 96 12.45 -11.21 -4.18
C LEU A 96 13.11 -9.91 -4.66
N TYR A 97 12.31 -8.89 -4.94
CA TYR A 97 12.79 -7.57 -5.34
C TYR A 97 13.60 -6.89 -4.23
N ILE A 98 13.05 -6.83 -3.01
CA ILE A 98 13.70 -6.19 -1.84
C ILE A 98 15.03 -6.86 -1.52
N ASN A 99 15.06 -8.20 -1.51
CA ASN A 99 16.29 -8.94 -1.25
C ASN A 99 17.34 -8.66 -2.34
N CYS A 100 16.94 -8.64 -3.61
CA CYS A 100 17.85 -8.26 -4.70
C CYS A 100 18.40 -6.84 -4.54
N MET A 101 17.55 -5.86 -4.21
CA MET A 101 17.96 -4.47 -3.99
C MET A 101 18.95 -4.34 -2.82
N ARG A 102 18.71 -5.09 -1.73
CA ARG A 102 19.62 -5.17 -0.58
C ARG A 102 20.97 -5.76 -0.97
N ASP A 103 20.97 -6.89 -1.67
CA ASP A 103 22.19 -7.60 -2.10
C ASP A 103 23.02 -6.77 -3.09
N LYS A 104 22.38 -5.91 -3.87
CA LYS A 104 23.02 -4.99 -4.82
C LYS A 104 23.46 -3.65 -4.22
N GLY A 105 23.32 -3.48 -2.90
CA GLY A 105 23.82 -2.30 -2.17
C GLY A 105 22.91 -1.07 -2.22
N THR A 106 21.68 -1.21 -2.72
CA THR A 106 20.68 -0.12 -2.78
C THR A 106 19.38 -0.58 -2.11
N PRO A 107 19.38 -0.84 -0.79
CA PRO A 107 18.21 -1.35 -0.10
C PRO A 107 17.03 -0.39 -0.20
N GLU A 108 15.83 -0.97 -0.14
CA GLU A 108 14.58 -0.22 -0.03
C GLU A 108 14.27 0.08 1.43
N TYR A 109 13.78 1.30 1.69
CA TYR A 109 13.31 1.75 3.00
C TYR A 109 11.77 1.69 3.03
N PHE A 110 11.22 1.02 4.05
CA PHE A 110 9.79 0.82 4.27
C PHE A 110 9.40 1.28 5.67
#